data_AF-A0A7V8AKY6-F1
#
_entry.id   AF-A0A7V8AKY6-F1
#
_cell.length_a   1.000
_cell.length_b   1.000
_cell.length_c   1.000
_cell.angle_alpha   90.00
_cell.angle_beta   90.00
_cell.angle_gamma   90.00
#
_symmetry.space_group_name_H-M   'P 1'
#
loop_
_entity.id
_entity.type
_entity.pdbx_description
1 polymer ?
#
loop_
_entity_poly.entity_id
_entity_poly.type
_entity_poly.pdbx_seq_one_letter_code
_entity_poly.pdbx_strand_id
1 'polypeptide(L)'
;MVASVATLALGVYAIFAGTMTIGALIATMMLVWRVLSPLQMGFVTFTRFEQIAASIAQIDNLMSLKPERDPQTPLRPVKRFRRRISFNRVSLLYAANADPALVGVSFQTEPGEVVAVTGANGSGKSTILKLIAGLYPPQAGAIHIDDLDIRQIDPIQLRLSISYVPQVCSSMNQSNSLDFEGDRQFIRTPQAIRVQASVFLVTHRPSHMKIADKLLVFETGSLQAAGPATEVLARLLPELL
;
A
#
# COMPACT_ATOMS: atom_id res chain seq x y z
N MET A 1 -19.76 -49.10 -2.41
CA MET A 1 -19.90 -50.32 -1.58
C MET A 1 -21.35 -50.71 -1.34
N VAL A 2 -22.23 -49.78 -0.92
CA VAL A 2 -23.66 -50.11 -0.72
C VAL A 2 -24.35 -50.57 -2.01
N ALA A 3 -24.13 -49.86 -3.13
CA ALA A 3 -24.70 -50.21 -4.42
C ALA A 3 -24.29 -51.62 -4.90
N SER A 4 -23.01 -52.00 -4.76
CA SER A 4 -22.51 -53.31 -5.18
C SER A 4 -23.08 -54.47 -4.36
N VAL A 5 -23.25 -54.27 -3.04
CA VAL A 5 -23.87 -55.28 -2.16
C VAL A 5 -25.35 -55.44 -2.49
N ALA A 6 -26.06 -54.35 -2.74
CA ALA A 6 -27.47 -54.37 -3.15
C ALA A 6 -27.67 -55.07 -4.51
N THR A 7 -26.83 -54.78 -5.51
CA THR A 7 -26.88 -55.45 -6.83
C THR A 7 -26.63 -56.95 -6.71
N LEU A 8 -25.67 -57.38 -5.86
CA LEU A 8 -25.39 -58.80 -5.64
C LEU A 8 -26.55 -59.51 -4.94
N ALA A 9 -27.11 -58.93 -3.88
CA ALA A 9 -28.23 -59.51 -3.14
C ALA A 9 -29.49 -59.68 -4.02
N LEU A 10 -29.87 -58.65 -4.77
CA LEU A 10 -31.01 -58.70 -5.70
C LEU A 10 -30.75 -59.64 -6.88
N GLY A 11 -29.51 -59.66 -7.38
CA GLY A 11 -29.10 -60.53 -8.47
C GLY A 11 -29.15 -62.01 -8.12
N VAL A 12 -28.68 -62.38 -6.92
CA VAL A 12 -28.75 -63.77 -6.42
C VAL A 12 -30.20 -64.21 -6.25
N TYR A 13 -31.08 -63.36 -5.72
CA TYR A 13 -32.50 -63.65 -5.61
C TYR A 13 -33.17 -63.90 -6.97
N ALA A 14 -32.84 -63.08 -7.99
CA ALA A 14 -33.36 -63.23 -9.35
C ALA A 14 -32.87 -64.51 -10.06
N ILE A 15 -31.66 -64.98 -9.74
CA ILE A 15 -31.12 -66.27 -10.20
C ILE A 15 -31.93 -67.43 -9.60
N PHE A 16 -32.22 -67.39 -8.30
CA PHE A 16 -33.05 -68.41 -7.65
C PHE A 16 -34.49 -68.43 -8.19
N ALA A 17 -35.04 -67.29 -8.59
CA ALA A 17 -36.33 -67.20 -9.27
C ALA A 17 -36.32 -67.68 -10.74
N GLY A 18 -35.14 -68.08 -11.28
CA GLY A 18 -34.99 -68.56 -12.66
C GLY A 18 -35.07 -67.46 -13.73
N THR A 19 -35.13 -66.19 -13.33
CA THR A 19 -35.32 -65.04 -14.23
C THR A 19 -34.02 -64.48 -14.80
N MET A 20 -32.86 -64.87 -14.24
CA MET A 20 -31.56 -64.32 -14.63
C MET A 20 -30.45 -65.37 -14.60
N THR A 21 -29.48 -65.26 -15.50
CA THR A 21 -28.28 -66.13 -15.55
C THR A 21 -27.11 -65.52 -14.77
N ILE A 22 -26.14 -66.35 -14.38
CA ILE A 22 -24.92 -65.90 -13.69
C ILE A 22 -24.13 -64.89 -14.54
N GLY A 23 -24.08 -65.09 -15.86
CA GLY A 23 -23.43 -64.15 -16.79
C GLY A 23 -24.11 -62.77 -16.82
N ALA A 24 -25.44 -62.74 -16.71
CA ALA A 24 -26.20 -61.49 -16.62
C ALA A 24 -25.94 -60.73 -15.30
N LEU A 25 -25.67 -61.44 -14.20
CA LEU A 25 -25.24 -60.81 -12.93
C LEU A 25 -23.88 -60.11 -13.06
N ILE A 26 -22.91 -60.78 -13.68
CA ILE A 26 -21.57 -60.19 -13.89
C ILE A 26 -21.67 -58.96 -14.81
N ALA A 27 -22.46 -59.04 -15.89
CA ALA A 27 -22.69 -57.93 -16.81
C ALA A 27 -23.35 -56.72 -16.11
N THR A 28 -24.37 -56.96 -15.27
CA THR A 28 -25.03 -55.88 -14.52
C THR A 28 -24.11 -55.24 -13.49
N MET A 29 -23.28 -56.00 -12.78
CA MET A 29 -22.26 -55.43 -11.89
C MET A 29 -21.25 -54.55 -12.65
N MET A 30 -20.78 -54.99 -13.82
CA MET A 30 -19.88 -54.18 -14.65
C MET A 30 -20.56 -52.87 -15.10
N LEU A 31 -21.83 -52.92 -15.48
CA LEU A 31 -22.59 -51.73 -15.88
C LEU A 31 -22.79 -50.74 -14.72
N VAL A 32 -23.10 -51.23 -13.51
CA VAL A 32 -23.26 -50.37 -12.32
C VAL A 32 -21.99 -49.57 -12.03
N TRP A 33 -20.81 -50.21 -12.07
CA TRP A 33 -19.53 -49.53 -11.88
C TRP A 33 -19.23 -48.51 -12.98
N ARG A 34 -19.56 -48.84 -14.24
CA ARG A 34 -19.38 -47.95 -15.38
C ARG A 34 -20.26 -46.70 -15.31
N VAL A 35 -21.43 -46.80 -14.69
CA VAL A 35 -22.34 -45.66 -14.47
C VAL A 35 -21.93 -44.84 -13.25
N LEU A 36 -21.43 -45.48 -12.19
CA LEU A 36 -21.09 -44.79 -10.95
C LEU A 36 -19.86 -43.87 -11.09
N SER A 37 -18.88 -44.28 -11.89
CA SER A 37 -17.64 -43.51 -12.13
C SER A 37 -17.88 -42.11 -12.72
N PRO A 38 -18.61 -41.93 -13.86
CA PRO A 38 -18.89 -40.60 -14.40
C PRO A 38 -19.80 -39.77 -13.50
N LEU A 39 -20.67 -40.41 -12.72
CA LEU A 39 -21.56 -39.73 -11.78
C LEU A 39 -20.77 -39.03 -10.66
N GLN A 40 -19.74 -39.68 -10.14
CA GLN A 40 -18.81 -39.09 -9.16
C GLN A 40 -17.99 -37.95 -9.77
N MET A 41 -17.52 -38.09 -11.02
CA MET A 41 -16.79 -37.02 -11.72
C MET A 41 -17.66 -35.78 -11.96
N GLY A 42 -18.96 -35.97 -12.21
CA GLY A 42 -19.92 -34.87 -12.32
C GLY A 42 -19.93 -33.99 -11.07
N PHE A 43 -20.04 -34.60 -9.89
CA PHE A 43 -20.05 -33.86 -8.61
C PHE A 43 -18.76 -33.06 -8.37
N VAL A 44 -17.59 -33.59 -8.71
CA VAL A 44 -16.31 -32.87 -8.56
C VAL A 44 -16.15 -31.75 -9.60
N THR A 45 -16.78 -31.88 -10.77
CA THR A 45 -16.72 -30.84 -11.81
C THR A 45 -17.57 -29.62 -11.43
N PHE A 46 -18.66 -29.80 -10.69
CA PHE A 46 -19.48 -28.69 -10.18
C PHE A 46 -18.67 -27.71 -9.32
N THR A 47 -17.83 -28.20 -8.40
CA THR A 47 -17.00 -27.32 -7.57
C THR A 47 -15.92 -26.60 -8.39
N ARG A 48 -15.44 -27.20 -9.48
CA ARG A 48 -14.52 -26.53 -10.42
C ARG A 48 -15.18 -25.36 -11.15
N PHE A 49 -16.46 -25.46 -11.51
CA PHE A 49 -17.18 -24.35 -12.14
C PHE A 49 -17.29 -23.15 -11.20
N GLU A 50 -17.57 -23.37 -9.92
CA GLU A 50 -17.60 -22.29 -8.91
C GLU A 50 -16.23 -21.62 -8.76
N GLN A 51 -15.14 -22.40 -8.71
CA GLN A 51 -13.78 -21.88 -8.64
C GLN A 51 -13.41 -21.05 -9.87
N ILE A 52 -13.80 -21.50 -11.07
CA ILE A 52 -13.56 -20.76 -12.32
C ILE A 52 -14.36 -19.45 -12.30
N ALA A 53 -15.64 -19.49 -11.93
CA ALA A 53 -16.47 -18.29 -11.84
C ALA A 53 -15.90 -17.27 -10.84
N ALA A 54 -15.46 -17.72 -9.66
CA ALA A 54 -14.83 -16.87 -8.66
C ALA A 54 -13.51 -16.25 -9.16
N SER A 55 -12.70 -17.02 -9.90
CA SER A 55 -11.45 -16.54 -10.49
C SER A 55 -11.69 -15.49 -11.56
N ILE A 56 -12.71 -15.67 -12.41
CA ILE A 56 -13.12 -14.68 -13.41
C ILE A 56 -13.56 -13.39 -12.71
N ALA A 57 -14.42 -13.48 -11.71
CA ALA A 57 -14.86 -12.32 -10.93
C ALA A 57 -13.69 -11.58 -10.28
N GLN A 58 -12.67 -12.30 -9.80
CA GLN A 58 -11.47 -11.70 -9.23
C GLN A 58 -10.64 -10.94 -10.28
N ILE A 59 -10.50 -11.49 -11.48
CA ILE A 59 -9.83 -10.82 -12.61
C ILE A 59 -10.62 -9.58 -13.05
N ASP A 60 -11.93 -9.69 -13.18
CA ASP A 60 -12.79 -8.55 -13.54
C ASP A 60 -12.70 -7.42 -12.51
N ASN A 61 -12.67 -7.77 -11.22
CA ASN A 61 -12.44 -6.80 -10.14
C ASN A 61 -11.07 -6.12 -10.24
N LEU A 62 -10.02 -6.86 -10.63
CA LEU A 62 -8.68 -6.29 -10.85
C LEU A 62 -8.66 -5.37 -12.07
N MET A 63 -9.27 -5.79 -13.17
CA MET A 63 -9.30 -5.04 -14.44
C MET A 63 -10.20 -3.81 -14.38
N SER A 64 -11.18 -3.79 -13.47
CA SER A 64 -12.06 -2.64 -13.22
C SER A 64 -11.50 -1.64 -12.19
N LEU A 65 -10.32 -1.91 -11.60
CA LEU A 65 -9.66 -0.92 -10.75
C LEU A 65 -9.41 0.37 -11.52
N LYS A 66 -9.82 1.48 -10.92
CA LYS A 66 -9.61 2.81 -11.51
C LYS A 66 -8.10 3.07 -11.67
N PRO A 67 -7.62 3.39 -12.89
CA PRO A 67 -6.25 3.81 -13.08
C PRO A 67 -5.93 5.06 -12.26
N GLU A 68 -4.70 5.14 -11.74
CA GLU A 68 -4.24 6.30 -10.97
C GLU A 68 -4.29 7.60 -11.80
N ARG A 69 -3.94 7.48 -13.09
CA ARG A 69 -4.00 8.57 -14.06
C ARG A 69 -5.37 8.60 -14.72
N ASP A 70 -6.04 9.75 -14.64
CA ASP A 70 -7.16 10.04 -15.54
C ASP A 70 -6.60 10.42 -16.92
N PRO A 71 -6.90 9.67 -18.00
CA PRO A 71 -6.44 9.98 -19.35
C PRO A 71 -6.86 11.37 -19.85
N GLN A 72 -7.94 11.93 -19.31
CA GLN A 72 -8.48 13.23 -19.71
C GLN A 72 -7.79 14.41 -19.00
N THR A 73 -6.97 14.16 -17.97
CA THR A 73 -6.27 15.24 -17.28
C THR A 73 -5.07 15.68 -18.12
N PRO A 74 -5.03 16.95 -18.60
CA PRO A 74 -3.88 17.45 -19.36
C PRO A 74 -2.67 17.54 -18.44
N LEU A 75 -1.61 16.81 -18.80
CA LEU A 75 -0.36 16.78 -18.03
C LEU A 75 0.59 17.85 -18.54
N ARG A 76 1.33 18.48 -17.61
CA ARG A 76 2.42 19.38 -17.98
C ARG A 76 3.74 18.61 -17.95
N PRO A 77 4.49 18.54 -19.08
CA PRO A 77 5.81 17.94 -19.07
C PRO A 77 6.76 18.80 -18.24
N VAL A 78 7.29 18.25 -17.15
CA VAL A 78 8.27 18.93 -16.31
C VAL A 78 9.67 18.43 -16.65
N LYS A 79 10.52 19.29 -17.20
CA LYS A 79 11.90 18.94 -17.53
C LYS A 79 12.81 18.86 -16.30
N ARG A 80 12.59 19.75 -15.32
CA ARG A 80 13.38 19.81 -14.08
C ARG A 80 12.63 20.59 -13.00
N PHE A 81 12.58 20.01 -11.80
CA PHE A 81 12.04 20.69 -10.62
C PHE A 81 13.07 21.65 -10.02
N ARG A 82 12.63 22.87 -9.66
CA ARG A 82 13.33 23.80 -8.78
C ARG A 82 13.26 23.38 -7.31
N ARG A 83 12.38 22.42 -6.95
CA ARG A 83 12.26 21.76 -5.64
C ARG A 83 11.62 22.62 -4.54
N ARG A 84 10.85 23.65 -4.91
CA ARG A 84 9.99 24.40 -3.98
C ARG A 84 8.72 23.61 -3.74
N ILE A 85 8.37 23.33 -2.49
CA ILE A 85 7.17 22.58 -2.12
C ILE A 85 6.27 23.49 -1.28
N SER A 86 4.99 23.53 -1.60
CA SER A 86 3.99 24.27 -0.80
C SER A 86 2.75 23.43 -0.55
N PHE A 87 2.30 23.47 0.70
CA PHE A 87 1.06 22.89 1.17
C PHE A 87 0.09 24.03 1.44
N ASN A 88 -1.11 23.96 0.86
CA ASN A 88 -2.17 24.94 1.09
C ASN A 88 -3.42 24.22 1.59
N ARG A 89 -3.68 24.34 2.89
CA ARG A 89 -4.84 23.79 3.63
C ARG A 89 -5.10 22.32 3.31
N VAL A 90 -4.03 21.53 3.25
CA VAL A 90 -4.08 20.13 2.83
C VAL A 90 -4.70 19.26 3.92
N SER A 91 -5.68 18.47 3.53
CA SER A 91 -6.31 17.48 4.42
C SER A 91 -6.36 16.10 3.75
N LEU A 92 -6.19 15.06 4.56
CA LEU A 92 -6.26 13.67 4.12
C LEU A 92 -6.90 12.79 5.18
N LEU A 93 -7.84 11.96 4.76
CA LEU A 93 -8.48 10.91 5.50
C LEU A 93 -8.35 9.58 4.73
N TYR A 94 -7.71 8.58 5.33
CA TYR A 94 -7.46 7.29 4.66
C TYR A 94 -8.74 6.45 4.49
N ALA A 95 -9.67 6.52 5.44
CA ALA A 95 -10.93 5.79 5.41
C ALA A 95 -12.03 6.64 6.04
N ALA A 96 -13.26 6.56 5.51
CA ALA A 96 -14.37 7.41 5.94
C ALA A 96 -14.68 7.35 7.45
N ASN A 97 -14.37 6.22 8.09
CA ASN A 97 -14.64 5.98 9.52
C ASN A 97 -13.39 6.11 10.41
N ALA A 98 -12.29 6.66 9.89
CA ALA A 98 -11.08 6.90 10.67
C ALA A 98 -10.95 8.37 11.07
N ASP A 99 -10.03 8.67 11.98
CA ASP A 99 -9.62 10.05 12.23
C ASP A 99 -8.84 10.61 11.03
N PRO A 100 -9.00 11.91 10.71
CA PRO A 100 -8.25 12.53 9.62
C PRO A 100 -6.75 12.49 9.92
N ALA A 101 -5.99 11.97 8.97
CA ALA A 101 -4.54 11.86 9.08
C ALA A 101 -3.86 13.23 8.99
N LEU A 102 -4.44 14.18 8.25
CA LEU A 102 -4.04 15.58 8.21
C LEU A 102 -5.27 16.50 8.13
N VAL A 103 -5.21 17.64 8.80
CA VAL A 103 -6.29 18.65 8.84
C VAL A 103 -5.70 20.03 8.53
N GLY A 104 -6.05 20.58 7.36
CA GLY A 104 -5.77 21.99 7.02
C GLY A 104 -4.28 22.38 6.99
N VAL A 105 -3.37 21.44 6.76
CA VAL A 105 -1.92 21.66 6.86
C VAL A 105 -1.44 22.64 5.79
N SER A 106 -0.75 23.69 6.23
CA SER A 106 -0.20 24.73 5.36
C SER A 106 1.23 25.09 5.74
N PHE A 107 2.16 24.96 4.81
CA PHE A 107 3.55 25.39 4.96
C PHE A 107 4.21 25.52 3.58
N GLN A 108 5.37 26.16 3.54
CA GLN A 108 6.18 26.28 2.34
C GLN A 108 7.63 25.97 2.66
N THR A 109 8.31 25.33 1.71
CA THR A 109 9.74 25.04 1.78
C THR A 109 10.46 25.62 0.56
N GLU A 110 11.60 26.24 0.81
CA GLU A 110 12.46 26.77 -0.25
C GLU A 110 13.35 25.67 -0.86
N PRO A 111 13.80 25.84 -2.11
CA PRO A 111 14.74 24.92 -2.75
C PRO A 111 16.00 24.65 -1.92
N GLY A 112 16.27 23.37 -1.65
CA GLY A 112 17.47 22.97 -0.92
C GLY A 112 17.40 23.14 0.60
N GLU A 113 16.23 23.48 1.14
CA GLU A 113 16.00 23.42 2.59
C GLU A 113 16.01 21.97 3.09
N VAL A 114 16.64 21.76 4.25
CA VAL A 114 16.47 20.55 5.06
C VAL A 114 15.32 20.79 6.04
N VAL A 115 14.26 20.01 5.92
CA VAL A 115 13.04 20.13 6.73
C VAL A 115 12.91 18.94 7.65
N ALA A 116 12.93 19.19 8.96
CA ALA A 116 12.64 18.19 9.97
C ALA A 116 11.13 18.16 10.28
N VAL A 117 10.58 16.96 10.40
CA VAL A 117 9.18 16.72 10.76
C VAL A 117 9.14 15.92 12.06
N THR A 118 8.59 16.52 13.12
CA THR A 118 8.52 15.93 14.46
C THR A 118 7.09 15.95 15.00
N GLY A 119 6.84 15.21 16.09
CA GLY A 119 5.51 15.07 16.71
C GLY A 119 5.23 13.66 17.23
N ALA A 120 4.13 13.50 17.95
CA ALA A 120 3.70 12.22 18.54
C ALA A 120 3.43 11.12 17.49
N ASN A 121 3.47 9.85 17.88
CA ASN A 121 3.08 8.76 16.99
C ASN A 121 1.62 8.95 16.53
N GLY A 122 1.36 8.68 15.25
CA GLY A 122 0.04 8.93 14.65
C GLY A 122 -0.27 10.40 14.29
N SER A 123 0.63 11.36 14.54
CA SER A 123 0.34 12.78 14.28
C SER A 123 0.32 13.22 12.80
N GLY A 124 0.52 12.30 11.84
CA GLY A 124 0.49 12.59 10.40
C GLY A 124 1.85 12.78 9.70
N LYS A 125 2.97 12.63 10.41
CA LYS A 125 4.34 12.81 9.85
C LYS A 125 4.61 12.00 8.58
N SER A 126 4.37 10.69 8.64
CA SER A 126 4.55 9.80 7.48
C SER A 126 3.54 10.08 6.37
N THR A 127 2.36 10.61 6.72
CA THR A 127 1.33 11.00 5.75
C THR A 127 1.81 12.15 4.87
N ILE A 128 2.50 13.14 5.43
CA ILE A 128 3.08 14.24 4.62
C ILE A 128 4.10 13.73 3.62
N LEU A 129 5.01 12.84 4.05
CA LEU A 129 5.99 12.27 3.14
C LEU A 129 5.31 11.49 2.00
N LYS A 130 4.27 10.73 2.31
CA LYS A 130 3.48 9.98 1.31
C LYS A 130 2.74 10.90 0.35
N LEU A 131 2.23 12.04 0.83
CA LEU A 131 1.59 13.06 0.00
C LEU A 131 2.60 13.74 -0.93
N ILE A 132 3.77 14.13 -0.42
CA ILE A 132 4.86 14.71 -1.24
C ILE A 132 5.30 13.73 -2.32
N ALA A 133 5.45 12.45 -1.97
CA ALA A 133 5.80 11.38 -2.91
C ALA A 133 4.68 11.04 -3.92
N GLY A 134 3.53 11.71 -3.86
CA GLY A 134 2.39 11.43 -4.73
C GLY A 134 1.81 10.03 -4.57
N LEU A 135 1.97 9.40 -3.39
CA LEU A 135 1.40 8.08 -3.11
C LEU A 135 -0.07 8.15 -2.74
N TYR A 136 -0.53 9.31 -2.25
CA TYR A 136 -1.92 9.61 -1.99
C TYR A 136 -2.22 11.01 -2.54
N PRO A 137 -3.38 11.23 -3.18
CA PRO A 137 -3.83 12.57 -3.52
C PRO A 137 -4.42 13.27 -2.28
N PRO A 138 -4.27 14.60 -2.15
CA PRO A 138 -4.96 15.36 -1.12
C PRO A 138 -6.48 15.35 -1.37
N GLN A 139 -7.28 15.20 -0.32
CA GLN A 139 -8.75 15.26 -0.42
C GLN A 139 -9.28 16.68 -0.37
N ALA A 140 -8.59 17.56 0.36
CA ALA A 140 -8.84 19.00 0.38
C ALA A 140 -7.52 19.75 0.32
N GLY A 141 -7.57 20.98 -0.18
CA GLY A 141 -6.38 21.80 -0.39
C GLY A 141 -5.60 21.40 -1.64
N ALA A 142 -4.36 21.89 -1.73
CA ALA A 142 -3.46 21.64 -2.85
C ALA A 142 -2.01 21.54 -2.38
N ILE A 143 -1.25 20.67 -3.04
CA ILE A 143 0.19 20.53 -2.88
C ILE A 143 0.80 21.00 -4.20
N HIS A 144 1.68 21.99 -4.14
CA HIS A 144 2.39 22.46 -5.32
C HIS A 144 3.86 22.14 -5.24
N ILE A 145 4.42 21.70 -6.36
CA ILE A 145 5.86 21.58 -6.59
C ILE A 145 6.21 22.57 -7.71
N ASP A 146 7.04 23.55 -7.41
CA ASP A 146 7.45 24.61 -8.36
C ASP A 146 6.26 25.30 -9.06
N ASP A 147 5.23 25.63 -8.28
CA ASP A 147 3.99 26.28 -8.69
C ASP A 147 2.99 25.40 -9.47
N LEU A 148 3.32 24.13 -9.71
CA LEU A 148 2.40 23.17 -10.32
C LEU A 148 1.74 22.31 -9.24
N ASP A 149 0.41 22.19 -9.31
CA ASP A 149 -0.30 21.22 -8.46
C ASP A 149 0.19 19.81 -8.80
N ILE A 150 0.49 19.02 -7.76
CA ILE A 150 0.99 17.65 -7.88
C ILE A 150 0.09 16.77 -8.76
N ARG A 151 -1.22 17.06 -8.83
CA ARG A 151 -2.22 16.34 -9.64
C ARG A 151 -2.12 16.63 -11.14
N GLN A 152 -1.42 17.70 -11.54
CA GLN A 152 -1.19 18.09 -12.94
C GLN A 152 0.14 17.56 -13.50
N ILE A 153 0.95 16.95 -12.65
CA ILE A 153 2.24 16.36 -12.99
C ILE A 153 2.02 14.88 -13.28
N ASP A 154 2.70 14.36 -14.30
CA ASP A 154 2.70 12.92 -14.56
C ASP A 154 3.25 12.16 -13.33
N PRO A 155 2.52 11.18 -12.75
CA PRO A 155 2.96 10.47 -11.55
C PRO A 155 4.31 9.76 -11.71
N ILE A 156 4.64 9.30 -12.92
CA ILE A 156 5.93 8.66 -13.21
C ILE A 156 7.04 9.71 -13.14
N GLN A 157 6.86 10.86 -13.80
CA GLN A 157 7.84 11.96 -13.75
C GLN A 157 8.04 12.49 -12.33
N LEU A 158 6.95 12.65 -11.59
CA LEU A 158 6.97 13.05 -10.18
C LEU A 158 7.81 12.07 -9.36
N ARG A 159 7.51 10.77 -9.41
CA ARG A 159 8.18 9.76 -8.59
C ARG A 159 9.63 9.52 -9.00
N LEU A 160 9.97 9.68 -10.28
CA LEU A 160 11.36 9.66 -10.74
C LEU A 160 12.19 10.83 -10.18
N SER A 161 11.55 11.92 -9.76
CA SER A 161 12.22 13.07 -9.15
C SER A 161 12.33 13.01 -7.63
N ILE A 162 11.71 12.00 -6.99
CA ILE A 162 11.61 11.89 -5.53
C ILE A 162 12.30 10.60 -5.08
N SER A 163 13.26 10.72 -4.16
CA SER A 163 13.80 9.58 -3.42
C SER A 163 13.09 9.45 -2.08
N TYR A 164 12.41 8.31 -1.88
CA TYR A 164 11.67 8.02 -0.66
C TYR A 164 12.30 6.86 0.10
N VAL A 165 12.67 7.09 1.35
CA VAL A 165 13.20 6.05 2.26
C VAL A 165 12.14 5.80 3.35
N PRO A 166 11.46 4.64 3.34
CA PRO A 166 10.48 4.31 4.37
C PRO A 166 11.17 3.98 5.70
N GLN A 167 10.42 4.11 6.80
CA GLN A 167 10.91 3.78 8.14
C GLN A 167 11.32 2.31 8.28
N VAL A 168 10.60 1.41 7.61
CA VAL A 168 10.93 -0.02 7.55
C VAL A 168 11.25 -0.36 6.11
N CYS A 169 12.48 -0.78 5.86
CA CYS A 169 12.93 -1.22 4.54
C CYS A 169 13.13 -2.74 4.59
N SER A 170 12.20 -3.50 3.99
CA SER A 170 12.17 -4.97 4.07
C SER A 170 13.30 -5.66 3.31
N SER A 171 14.04 -4.93 2.45
CA SER A 171 15.14 -5.46 1.64
C SER A 171 16.53 -5.27 2.28
N MET A 172 16.64 -4.61 3.43
CA MET A 172 17.92 -4.38 4.11
C MET A 172 18.05 -5.37 5.28
N ASN A 173 19.07 -6.23 5.24
CA ASN A 173 19.36 -7.14 6.33
C ASN A 173 19.56 -6.30 7.61
N GLN A 174 18.73 -6.50 8.64
CA GLN A 174 18.74 -5.69 9.86
C GLN A 174 19.97 -6.00 10.72
N SER A 175 21.15 -5.55 10.32
CA SER A 175 22.25 -5.30 11.26
C SER A 175 21.95 -3.99 12.00
N ASN A 176 21.03 -4.08 12.96
CA ASN A 176 20.56 -2.98 13.78
C ASN A 176 21.62 -2.55 14.80
N SER A 177 22.38 -1.52 14.46
CA SER A 177 22.71 -0.44 15.38
C SER A 177 23.07 0.78 14.54
N LEU A 178 22.36 1.90 14.73
CA LEU A 178 22.97 3.20 14.47
C LEU A 178 24.10 3.31 15.50
N ASP A 179 25.28 2.81 15.15
CA ASP A 179 26.48 3.08 15.89
C ASP A 179 26.82 4.58 15.76
N PHE A 180 27.75 5.05 16.58
CA PHE A 180 28.16 6.45 16.57
C PHE A 180 28.66 6.90 15.18
N GLU A 181 29.24 5.97 14.40
CA GLU A 181 29.66 6.22 13.01
C GLU A 181 28.46 6.45 12.08
N GLY A 182 27.44 5.60 12.16
CA GLY A 182 26.21 5.73 11.39
C GLY A 182 25.47 7.04 11.67
N ASP A 183 25.38 7.48 12.93
CA ASP A 183 24.76 8.75 13.30
C ASP A 183 25.55 9.95 12.73
N ARG A 184 26.88 9.91 12.77
CA ARG A 184 27.74 10.95 12.15
C ARG A 184 27.59 11.01 10.63
N GLN A 185 27.56 9.88 9.95
CA GLN A 185 27.34 9.85 8.50
C GLN A 185 25.94 10.35 8.15
N PHE A 186 24.95 9.97 8.96
CA PHE A 186 23.58 10.42 8.79
C PHE A 186 23.46 11.95 8.91
N ILE A 187 24.17 12.59 9.84
CA ILE A 187 24.17 14.05 9.98
C ILE A 187 24.75 14.76 8.75
N ARG A 188 25.81 14.20 8.16
CA ARG A 188 26.49 14.80 6.99
C ARG A 188 25.73 14.63 5.69
N THR A 189 24.96 13.54 5.57
CA THR A 189 24.33 13.14 4.31
C THR A 189 23.27 14.14 3.82
N PRO A 190 22.28 14.59 4.64
CA PRO A 190 21.34 15.64 4.26
C PRO A 190 22.05 16.93 3.82
N GLN A 191 23.12 17.33 4.51
CA GLN A 191 23.87 18.54 4.16
C GLN A 191 24.58 18.42 2.81
N ALA A 192 25.10 17.24 2.45
CA ALA A 192 25.69 17.00 1.15
C ALA A 192 24.63 16.96 0.03
N ILE A 193 23.47 16.35 0.31
CA ILE A 193 22.40 16.19 -0.68
C ILE A 193 21.61 17.47 -0.92
N ARG A 194 21.56 18.40 0.05
CA ARG A 194 20.73 19.61 -0.06
C ARG A 194 21.05 20.52 -1.25
N VAL A 195 22.26 20.42 -1.80
CA VAL A 195 22.66 21.13 -3.04
C VAL A 195 21.85 20.64 -4.26
N GLN A 196 21.42 19.37 -4.23
CA GLN A 196 20.76 18.70 -5.34
C GLN A 196 19.29 18.30 -5.05
N ALA A 197 18.81 18.45 -3.83
CA ALA A 197 17.42 18.14 -3.46
C ALA A 197 16.96 18.92 -2.23
N SER A 198 15.65 19.10 -2.09
CA SER A 198 15.05 19.48 -0.80
C SER A 198 14.86 18.21 0.03
N VAL A 199 15.27 18.22 1.30
CA VAL A 199 15.36 17.01 2.13
C VAL A 199 14.32 17.07 3.23
N PHE A 200 13.43 16.08 3.30
CA PHE A 200 12.47 15.93 4.40
C PHE A 200 12.89 14.76 5.29
N LEU A 201 13.01 15.02 6.59
CA LEU A 201 13.41 14.03 7.57
C LEU A 201 12.40 13.95 8.71
N VAL A 202 11.86 12.77 8.95
CA VAL A 202 11.10 12.49 10.18
C VAL A 202 12.07 12.06 11.27
N THR A 203 12.15 12.85 12.35
CA THR A 203 13.04 12.57 13.48
C THR A 203 12.49 13.14 14.77
N HIS A 204 12.76 12.46 15.89
CA HIS A 204 12.52 12.97 17.25
C HIS A 204 13.84 13.28 17.98
N ARG A 205 14.99 13.01 17.35
CA ARG A 205 16.31 13.21 17.96
C ARG A 205 16.71 14.68 17.87
N PRO A 206 17.02 15.36 18.99
CA PRO A 206 17.43 16.76 18.99
C PRO A 206 18.63 17.07 18.09
N SER A 207 19.65 16.20 18.07
CA SER A 207 20.83 16.34 17.19
C SER A 207 20.46 16.45 15.70
N HIS A 208 19.45 15.70 15.26
CA HIS A 208 18.97 15.72 13.88
C HIS A 208 18.03 16.90 13.59
N MET A 209 17.35 17.44 14.60
CA MET A 209 16.51 18.63 14.41
C MET A 209 17.37 19.88 14.28
N LYS A 210 18.53 19.95 14.96
CA LYS A 210 19.48 21.08 14.87
C LYS A 210 20.10 21.28 13.49
N ILE A 211 20.14 20.24 12.65
CA ILE A 211 20.69 20.34 11.29
C ILE A 211 19.65 20.77 10.25
N ALA A 212 18.37 20.84 10.63
CA ALA A 212 17.32 21.28 9.74
C ALA A 212 17.29 22.80 9.66
N ASP A 213 17.02 23.33 8.47
CA ASP A 213 16.78 24.75 8.26
C ASP A 213 15.37 25.12 8.77
N LYS A 214 14.41 24.19 8.64
CA LYS A 214 13.00 24.35 9.04
C LYS A 214 12.51 23.16 9.86
N LEU A 215 11.71 23.43 10.88
CA LEU A 215 11.07 22.41 11.72
C LEU A 215 9.55 22.49 11.61
N LEU A 216 8.92 21.35 11.33
CA LEU A 216 7.47 21.17 11.30
C LEU A 216 7.04 20.28 12.46
N VAL A 217 6.11 20.77 13.28
CA VAL A 217 5.68 20.10 14.52
C VAL A 217 4.22 19.70 14.38
N PHE A 218 3.97 18.40 14.47
CA PHE A 218 2.66 17.82 14.25
C PHE A 218 2.05 17.25 15.52
N GLU A 219 0.77 17.54 15.71
CA GLU A 219 -0.06 16.99 16.77
C GLU A 219 -1.46 16.73 16.22
N THR A 220 -1.99 15.52 16.44
CA THR A 220 -3.36 15.12 16.05
C THR A 220 -3.74 15.48 14.60
N GLY A 221 -2.80 15.31 13.65
CA GLY A 221 -3.03 15.58 12.23
C GLY A 221 -2.93 17.06 11.83
N SER A 222 -2.71 17.96 12.79
CA SER A 222 -2.58 19.40 12.56
C SER A 222 -1.13 19.86 12.73
N LEU A 223 -0.76 20.91 11.99
CA LEU A 223 0.54 21.55 12.10
C LEU A 223 0.49 22.62 13.22
N GLN A 224 1.17 22.35 14.33
CA GLN A 224 1.19 23.23 15.51
C GLN A 224 2.22 24.35 15.37
N ALA A 225 3.36 24.06 14.75
CA ALA A 225 4.40 25.04 14.49
C ALA A 225 5.13 24.70 13.20
N ALA A 226 5.48 25.75 12.45
CA ALA A 226 6.31 25.67 11.27
C ALA A 226 7.15 26.93 11.15
N GLY A 227 8.47 26.77 11.07
CA GLY A 227 9.38 27.89 11.02
C GLY A 227 10.84 27.47 11.08
N PRO A 228 11.76 28.44 11.15
CA PRO A 228 13.19 28.16 11.33
C PRO A 228 13.42 27.22 12.50
N ALA A 229 14.26 26.20 12.32
CA ALA A 229 14.41 25.15 13.34
C ALA A 229 14.90 25.71 14.68
N THR A 230 15.76 26.72 14.67
CA THR A 230 16.27 27.40 15.87
C THR A 230 15.15 28.05 16.69
N GLU A 231 14.25 28.77 16.04
CA GLU A 231 13.12 29.46 16.69
C GLU A 231 12.09 28.48 17.25
N VAL A 232 11.76 27.44 16.48
CA VAL A 232 10.77 26.44 16.90
C VAL A 232 11.32 25.57 18.03
N LEU A 233 12.61 25.19 17.99
CA LEU A 233 13.26 24.47 19.09
C LEU A 233 13.33 25.30 20.36
N ALA A 234 13.63 26.60 20.28
CA ALA A 234 13.66 27.50 21.43
C ALA A 234 12.31 27.53 22.18
N ARG A 235 11.22 27.50 21.43
CA ARG A 235 9.87 27.54 21.98
C ARG A 235 9.44 26.22 22.63
N LEU A 236 9.89 25.08 22.10
CA LEU A 236 9.44 23.76 22.53
C LEU A 236 10.32 23.13 23.61
N LEU A 237 11.63 23.36 23.54
CA LEU A 237 12.63 22.71 24.38
C LEU A 237 13.71 23.74 24.76
N PRO A 238 13.40 24.71 25.65
CA PRO A 238 14.35 25.74 26.05
C PRO A 238 15.63 25.19 26.70
N GLU A 239 15.58 23.96 27.22
CA GLU A 239 16.73 23.27 27.84
C GLU A 239 17.72 22.65 26.83
N LEU A 240 17.40 22.63 25.53
CA LEU A 240 18.21 21.98 24.49
C LEU A 240 19.01 22.95 23.60
N LEU A 241 18.91 24.26 23.86
CA LEU A 241 19.72 25.32 23.25
C LEU A 241 20.93 25.65 24.13
#